data_AF-A0A8J4QKG7-F1
#
_entry.id   AF-A0A8J4QKG7-F1
#
_cell.length_a   1.000
_cell.length_b   1.000
_cell.length_c   1.000
_cell.angle_alpha   90.00
_cell.angle_beta   90.00
_cell.angle_gamma   90.00
#
_symmetry.space_group_name_H-M   'P 1'
#
loop_
_entity.id
_entity.type
_entity.pdbx_description
1 polymer ?
#
loop_
_entity_poly.entity_id
_entity_poly.type
_entity_poly.pdbx_seq_one_letter_code
_entity_poly.pdbx_strand_id
1 'polypeptide(L)'
;MIRRGISHTKSLRSTSWCLANRFLTPEDTISNVNSMDKTIENTSVGVNGNRSYSSGGVGLPSYMRAAVFREPNKPLTIEEFQIPRPKAGEVLIKTKAVASDIVSLNAACGVCHSDLHVMKGELPFSSPCVVGHEITGEVVELGPLTDHKLIERYPIGSRVVGAFIMPCGNCSYCSKGHDDLCEDFFAYNRAKGTLYDGETRLFLRDGGKPVFMYSMGGLAEYCVVPVHALTNLPESLPYTESAILGCAVFTAYGAMAHAAEVRPGDSVAVIGVGGVGSR
;
A
#
# COMPACT_ATOMS: atom_id res chain seq x y z
N MET A 1 26.70 -35.72 -22.88
CA MET A 1 27.85 -36.51 -22.38
C MET A 1 29.03 -35.54 -22.31
N ILE A 2 29.35 -34.91 -21.19
CA ILE A 2 30.24 -35.40 -20.13
C ILE A 2 29.92 -34.65 -18.81
N ARG A 3 29.87 -35.40 -17.70
CA ARG A 3 29.64 -34.95 -16.30
C ARG A 3 30.93 -34.45 -15.65
N ARG A 4 30.83 -33.40 -14.81
CA ARG A 4 31.53 -33.19 -13.51
C ARG A 4 30.69 -32.14 -12.75
N GLY A 5 30.14 -32.29 -11.55
CA GLY A 5 30.35 -33.27 -10.49
C GLY A 5 31.32 -32.77 -9.43
N ILE A 6 30.95 -31.77 -8.61
CA ILE A 6 31.55 -31.53 -7.29
C ILE A 6 30.44 -31.20 -6.28
N SER A 7 30.35 -32.07 -5.29
CA SER A 7 29.48 -32.06 -4.12
C SER A 7 30.06 -31.20 -3.00
N HIS A 8 29.21 -30.42 -2.31
CA HIS A 8 29.45 -30.08 -0.91
C HIS A 8 28.17 -30.26 -0.10
N THR A 9 28.15 -31.33 0.68
CA THR A 9 27.21 -31.60 1.76
C THR A 9 27.61 -30.82 3.00
N LYS A 10 26.71 -30.01 3.56
CA LYS A 10 26.67 -29.76 5.01
C LYS A 10 25.22 -29.81 5.48
N SER A 11 24.96 -30.77 6.36
CA SER A 11 23.69 -30.97 7.04
C SER A 11 23.47 -29.89 8.08
N LEU A 12 22.28 -29.32 8.17
CA LEU A 12 21.75 -28.75 9.40
C LEU A 12 20.26 -29.09 9.49
N ARG A 13 19.86 -29.49 10.68
CA ARG A 13 18.69 -30.29 11.01
C ARG A 13 17.40 -29.48 10.86
N SER A 14 16.42 -30.07 10.18
CA SER A 14 15.02 -29.66 10.22
C SER A 14 14.41 -30.06 11.55
N THR A 15 13.96 -29.09 12.35
CA THR A 15 13.02 -29.35 13.45
C THR A 15 11.64 -28.88 13.02
N SER A 16 10.81 -29.89 12.74
CA SER A 16 9.36 -29.85 12.57
C SER A 16 8.65 -29.08 13.68
N TRP A 17 7.74 -28.17 13.31
CA TRP A 17 6.63 -27.75 14.17
C TRP A 17 5.35 -27.69 13.34
N CYS A 18 4.66 -28.83 13.33
CA CYS A 18 3.26 -28.97 12.93
C CYS A 18 2.34 -28.64 14.11
N LEU A 19 1.19 -28.02 13.78
CA LEU A 19 -0.10 -28.00 14.49
C LEU A 19 -0.27 -27.09 15.72
N ALA A 20 -1.14 -26.09 15.59
CA ALA A 20 -2.49 -26.13 16.18
C ALA A 20 -3.35 -24.99 15.62
N ASN A 21 -4.26 -25.30 14.70
CA ASN A 21 -5.36 -24.41 14.31
C ASN A 21 -6.47 -24.49 15.37
N ARG A 22 -6.88 -23.34 15.91
CA ARG A 22 -8.21 -23.17 16.50
C ARG A 22 -8.94 -22.10 15.70
N PHE A 23 -9.92 -22.54 14.92
CA PHE A 23 -10.90 -21.69 14.26
C PHE A 23 -11.87 -21.14 15.32
N LEU A 24 -12.09 -19.83 15.34
CA LEU A 24 -13.20 -19.20 16.06
C LEU A 24 -14.36 -19.04 15.06
N THR A 25 -15.52 -19.58 15.41
CA THR A 25 -16.78 -19.46 14.67
C THR A 25 -17.54 -18.18 15.05
N PRO A 26 -18.35 -17.62 14.15
CA PRO A 26 -19.04 -16.35 14.36
C PRO A 26 -20.41 -16.55 15.03
N GLU A 27 -20.43 -16.68 16.35
CA GLU A 27 -21.64 -16.50 17.15
C GLU A 27 -21.23 -15.81 18.45
N ASP A 28 -21.22 -14.47 18.44
CA ASP A 28 -21.44 -13.67 19.64
C ASP A 28 -21.60 -12.19 19.26
N THR A 29 -22.57 -11.54 19.88
CA THR A 29 -22.89 -10.09 19.87
C THR A 29 -23.79 -9.55 18.74
N ILE A 30 -25.10 -9.69 18.96
CA ILE A 30 -26.12 -8.69 18.56
C ILE A 30 -26.51 -7.92 19.83
N SER A 31 -26.35 -6.59 19.84
CA SER A 31 -27.34 -5.69 20.45
C SER A 31 -27.08 -4.22 20.14
N ASN A 32 -28.12 -3.59 19.59
CA ASN A 32 -28.61 -2.22 19.78
C ASN A 32 -27.63 -1.05 19.92
N VAL A 33 -27.63 -0.16 18.93
CA VAL A 33 -27.86 1.27 19.19
C VAL A 33 -28.67 1.87 18.03
N ASN A 34 -29.86 2.38 18.35
CA ASN A 34 -30.65 3.26 17.50
C ASN A 34 -30.70 4.64 18.17
N SER A 35 -30.77 5.67 17.33
CA SER A 35 -31.27 7.04 17.59
C SER A 35 -30.30 8.16 17.99
N MET A 36 -30.64 9.34 17.46
CA MET A 36 -30.21 10.72 17.77
C MET A 36 -28.92 11.18 17.06
N ASP A 37 -28.84 12.31 16.37
CA ASP A 37 -29.79 13.40 16.18
C ASP A 37 -29.44 14.21 14.92
N LYS A 38 -30.45 14.89 14.37
CA LYS A 38 -30.32 15.83 13.25
C LYS A 38 -30.03 17.26 13.77
N THR A 39 -29.73 18.13 12.80
CA THR A 39 -29.79 19.61 12.81
C THR A 39 -28.64 20.39 13.44
N ILE A 40 -27.81 21.01 12.58
CA ILE A 40 -27.35 22.40 12.76
C ILE A 40 -27.41 23.12 11.40
N GLU A 41 -28.14 24.23 11.40
CA GLU A 41 -28.40 25.15 10.28
C GLU A 41 -27.18 26.04 9.99
N ASN A 42 -26.99 26.34 8.70
CA ASN A 42 -26.03 27.31 8.19
C ASN A 42 -26.58 28.74 8.30
N THR A 43 -25.82 29.66 8.88
CA THR A 43 -25.96 31.10 8.62
C THR A 43 -24.64 31.66 8.09
N SER A 44 -24.71 32.22 6.89
CA SER A 44 -23.63 32.82 6.12
C SER A 44 -23.49 34.30 6.42
N VAL A 45 -22.26 34.78 6.66
CA VAL A 45 -21.89 36.19 6.49
C VAL A 45 -20.54 36.23 5.76
N GLY A 46 -20.53 36.84 4.57
CA GLY A 46 -19.39 36.91 3.67
C GLY A 46 -18.43 38.06 3.95
N VAL A 47 -17.16 37.85 3.59
CA VAL A 47 -16.17 38.91 3.35
C VAL A 47 -15.34 38.52 2.12
N ASN A 48 -15.25 39.45 1.16
CA ASN A 48 -14.53 39.35 -0.11
C ASN A 48 -13.01 39.26 0.06
N GLY A 49 -12.33 38.45 -0.76
CA GLY A 49 -10.89 38.55 -0.96
C GLY A 49 -10.26 37.42 -1.80
N ASN A 50 -9.70 37.81 -2.96
CA ASN A 50 -8.76 37.09 -3.85
C ASN A 50 -9.22 35.84 -4.61
N ARG A 51 -9.23 35.98 -5.95
CA ARG A 51 -9.34 34.89 -6.93
C ARG A 51 -8.11 33.98 -6.84
N SER A 52 -8.26 32.86 -6.15
CA SER A 52 -7.48 31.65 -6.38
C SER A 52 -8.07 30.91 -7.59
N TYR A 53 -7.20 30.37 -8.45
CA TYR A 53 -7.60 29.41 -9.46
C TYR A 53 -8.23 28.20 -8.76
N SER A 54 -9.56 28.11 -8.80
CA SER A 54 -10.33 26.97 -8.31
C SER A 54 -10.31 25.89 -9.39
N SER A 55 -9.34 24.97 -9.28
CA SER A 55 -9.45 23.68 -9.93
C SER A 55 -10.63 22.94 -9.30
N GLY A 56 -11.65 22.63 -10.11
CA GLY A 56 -12.91 22.00 -9.68
C GLY A 56 -12.77 20.56 -9.19
N GLY A 57 -12.12 20.38 -8.04
CA GLY A 57 -12.09 19.13 -7.29
C GLY A 57 -13.04 19.18 -6.10
N VAL A 58 -13.74 18.08 -5.83
CA VAL A 58 -14.41 17.83 -4.55
C VAL A 58 -13.40 18.14 -3.43
N GLY A 59 -13.76 19.05 -2.51
CA GLY A 59 -12.85 19.51 -1.47
C GLY A 59 -12.27 18.32 -0.68
N LEU A 60 -10.94 18.20 -0.65
CA LEU A 60 -10.26 17.21 0.18
C LEU A 60 -10.58 17.49 1.67
N PRO A 61 -10.73 16.44 2.50
CA PRO A 61 -10.91 16.64 3.93
C PRO A 61 -9.63 17.21 4.55
N SER A 62 -9.74 17.93 5.67
CA SER A 62 -8.56 18.46 6.39
C SER A 62 -7.72 17.36 7.03
N TYR A 63 -8.35 16.23 7.36
CA TYR A 63 -7.73 15.10 8.05
C TYR A 63 -8.18 13.78 7.43
N MET A 64 -7.42 12.74 7.73
CA MET A 64 -7.70 11.37 7.36
C MET A 64 -7.35 10.42 8.50
N ARG A 65 -7.81 9.18 8.44
CA ARG A 65 -7.45 8.13 9.39
C ARG A 65 -6.49 7.11 8.76
N ALA A 66 -5.61 6.56 9.58
CA ALA A 66 -4.72 5.45 9.20
C ALA A 66 -4.47 4.49 10.37
N ALA A 67 -4.12 3.24 10.05
CA ALA A 67 -3.71 2.23 11.00
C ALA A 67 -2.20 2.32 11.24
N VAL A 68 -1.81 2.62 12.48
CA VAL A 68 -0.43 2.86 12.88
C VAL A 68 0.11 1.64 13.63
N PHE A 69 1.25 1.15 13.16
CA PHE A 69 2.10 0.22 13.88
C PHE A 69 3.05 0.99 14.79
N ARG A 70 3.05 0.68 16.09
CA ARG A 70 3.92 1.32 17.09
C ARG A 70 4.97 0.37 17.65
N GLU A 71 4.52 -0.82 18.02
CA GLU A 71 5.34 -1.83 18.69
C GLU A 71 4.97 -3.24 18.24
N PRO A 72 5.95 -4.17 18.15
CA PRO A 72 5.70 -5.56 17.81
C PRO A 72 4.67 -6.24 18.71
N ASN A 73 3.89 -7.17 18.14
CA ASN A 73 2.91 -8.01 18.82
C ASN A 73 1.77 -7.24 19.51
N LYS A 74 1.49 -6.04 19.04
CA LYS A 74 0.44 -5.16 19.54
C LYS A 74 -0.50 -4.79 18.39
N PRO A 75 -1.80 -4.60 18.67
CA PRO A 75 -2.75 -4.24 17.62
C PRO A 75 -2.38 -2.88 17.02
N LEU A 76 -2.72 -2.69 15.74
CA LEU A 76 -2.61 -1.38 15.10
C LEU A 76 -3.57 -0.40 15.78
N THR A 77 -3.15 0.85 15.91
CA THR A 77 -4.00 1.94 16.42
C THR A 77 -4.57 2.77 15.27
N ILE A 78 -5.85 3.10 15.31
CA ILE A 78 -6.44 4.03 14.34
C ILE A 78 -6.18 5.45 14.83
N GLU A 79 -5.44 6.22 14.04
CA GLU A 79 -5.03 7.58 14.39
C GLU A 79 -5.37 8.56 13.27
N GLU A 80 -5.53 9.83 13.63
CA GLU A 80 -5.82 10.91 12.69
C GLU A 80 -4.54 11.59 12.20
N PHE A 81 -4.52 11.86 10.91
CA PHE A 81 -3.43 12.49 10.18
C PHE A 81 -3.93 13.73 9.47
N GLN A 82 -3.04 14.71 9.28
CA GLN A 82 -3.26 15.76 8.29
C GLN A 82 -3.38 15.14 6.90
N ILE A 83 -4.21 15.70 6.02
CA ILE A 83 -4.29 15.22 4.64
C ILE A 83 -2.90 15.35 3.98
N PRO A 84 -2.30 14.25 3.50
CA PRO A 84 -0.95 14.29 2.96
C PRO A 84 -0.97 15.05 1.63
N ARG A 85 0.07 15.85 1.38
CA ARG A 85 0.18 16.68 0.18
C ARG A 85 1.29 16.15 -0.73
N PRO A 86 1.00 15.84 -2.00
CA PRO A 86 2.02 15.34 -2.92
C PRO A 86 2.99 16.46 -3.31
N LYS A 87 4.29 16.15 -3.33
CA LYS A 87 5.33 16.99 -3.93
C LYS A 87 5.53 16.64 -5.41
N ALA A 88 6.47 17.29 -6.07
CA ALA A 88 6.73 17.06 -7.49
C ALA A 88 7.05 15.59 -7.78
N GLY A 89 6.39 15.03 -8.81
CA GLY A 89 6.52 13.60 -9.17
C GLY A 89 5.71 12.64 -8.29
N GLU A 90 4.92 13.16 -7.35
CA GLU A 90 4.08 12.36 -6.45
C GLU A 90 2.60 12.54 -6.76
N VAL A 91 1.80 11.58 -6.32
CA VAL A 91 0.34 11.58 -6.50
C VAL A 91 -0.32 11.21 -5.17
N LEU A 92 -1.38 11.93 -4.83
CA LEU A 92 -2.29 11.60 -3.74
C LEU A 92 -3.40 10.70 -4.27
N ILE A 93 -3.60 9.57 -3.59
CA ILE A 93 -4.62 8.59 -3.90
C ILE A 93 -5.58 8.50 -2.73
N LYS A 94 -6.87 8.51 -3.02
CA LYS A 94 -7.89 8.05 -2.08
C LYS A 94 -8.00 6.53 -2.18
N THR A 95 -7.60 5.82 -1.15
CA THR A 95 -7.71 4.36 -1.14
C THR A 95 -9.19 3.96 -1.08
N LYS A 96 -9.59 2.90 -1.78
CA LYS A 96 -11.01 2.59 -2.02
C LYS A 96 -11.45 1.25 -1.41
N ALA A 97 -11.72 1.24 -0.10
CA ALA A 97 -12.30 0.15 0.73
C ALA A 97 -12.22 -1.31 0.23
N VAL A 98 -11.54 -2.17 0.99
CA VAL A 98 -11.89 -3.59 1.12
C VAL A 98 -13.05 -3.67 2.11
N ALA A 99 -14.20 -4.15 1.66
CA ALA A 99 -15.34 -4.42 2.52
C ALA A 99 -15.08 -5.68 3.37
N SER A 100 -14.53 -5.52 4.59
CA SER A 100 -14.86 -6.34 5.77
C SER A 100 -13.95 -6.02 6.96
N ASP A 101 -14.57 -5.83 8.12
CA ASP A 101 -14.05 -5.89 9.50
C ASP A 101 -13.01 -4.88 9.99
N ILE A 102 -12.29 -4.16 9.13
CA ILE A 102 -11.72 -2.84 9.48
C ILE A 102 -12.76 -1.76 9.12
N VAL A 103 -13.92 -1.84 9.78
CA VAL A 103 -15.11 -0.99 9.54
C VAL A 103 -14.81 0.51 9.67
N SER A 104 -13.71 0.88 10.34
CA SER A 104 -13.38 2.27 10.62
C SER A 104 -12.40 2.93 9.65
N LEU A 105 -11.84 2.27 8.63
CA LEU A 105 -10.83 2.94 7.75
C LEU A 105 -11.21 3.11 6.27
N ASN A 106 -12.26 2.45 5.76
CA ASN A 106 -12.68 2.58 4.35
C ASN A 106 -11.53 2.50 3.30
N ALA A 107 -10.44 1.78 3.58
CA ALA A 107 -9.25 1.68 2.71
C ALA A 107 -9.20 0.34 1.97
N ALA A 108 -8.94 0.33 0.65
CA ALA A 108 -8.60 -0.90 -0.09
C ALA A 108 -7.10 -1.06 -0.08
N CYS A 109 -6.62 -1.65 1.00
CA CYS A 109 -5.32 -2.26 1.04
C CYS A 109 -5.50 -3.74 1.33
N GLY A 110 -4.97 -4.60 0.48
CA GLY A 110 -4.82 -6.01 0.84
C GLY A 110 -3.91 -6.15 2.07
N VAL A 111 -4.15 -7.20 2.87
CA VAL A 111 -3.32 -7.52 4.04
C VAL A 111 -2.41 -8.66 3.64
N CYS A 112 -1.14 -8.33 3.40
CA CYS A 112 -0.15 -9.30 3.00
C CYS A 112 0.61 -9.83 4.22
N HIS A 113 1.10 -11.07 4.12
CA HIS A 113 1.90 -11.68 5.19
C HIS A 113 3.18 -10.87 5.48
N SER A 114 3.67 -10.10 4.52
CA SER A 114 4.79 -9.18 4.71
C SER A 114 4.48 -8.02 5.67
N ASP A 115 3.24 -7.54 5.75
CA ASP A 115 2.84 -6.56 6.77
C ASP A 115 2.87 -7.22 8.17
N LEU A 116 2.42 -8.48 8.25
CA LEU A 116 2.44 -9.25 9.50
C LEU A 116 3.87 -9.50 10.02
N HIS A 117 4.84 -9.75 9.13
CA HIS A 117 6.24 -9.89 9.52
C HIS A 117 6.78 -8.62 10.20
N VAL A 118 6.39 -7.43 9.74
CA VAL A 118 6.73 -6.16 10.40
C VAL A 118 6.02 -6.07 11.75
N MET A 119 4.72 -6.37 11.79
CA MET A 119 3.92 -6.31 13.02
C MET A 119 4.39 -7.28 14.11
N LYS A 120 5.00 -8.41 13.74
CA LYS A 120 5.63 -9.36 14.68
C LYS A 120 7.07 -9.01 15.05
N GLY A 121 7.68 -8.03 14.38
CA GLY A 121 9.08 -7.66 14.54
C GLY A 121 10.08 -8.64 13.87
N GLU A 122 9.59 -9.54 13.02
CA GLU A 122 10.41 -10.49 12.24
C GLU A 122 11.15 -9.77 11.11
N LEU A 123 10.56 -8.69 10.59
CA LEU A 123 11.20 -7.73 9.71
C LEU A 123 11.30 -6.37 10.42
N PRO A 124 12.49 -6.00 10.94
CA PRO A 124 12.69 -4.71 11.56
C PRO A 124 12.38 -3.57 10.58
N PHE A 125 11.58 -2.61 11.03
CA PHE A 125 11.24 -1.40 10.29
C PHE A 125 11.08 -0.23 11.25
N SER A 126 11.29 0.99 10.77
CA SER A 126 11.12 2.21 11.58
C SER A 126 9.69 2.30 12.12
N SER A 127 9.53 2.49 13.43
CA SER A 127 8.24 2.73 14.08
C SER A 127 8.23 4.09 14.81
N PRO A 128 7.08 4.80 14.93
CA PRO A 128 5.77 4.40 14.40
C PRO A 128 5.70 4.49 12.87
N CYS A 129 4.99 3.56 12.25
CA CYS A 129 4.74 3.59 10.80
C CYS A 129 3.29 3.25 10.45
N VAL A 130 2.85 3.68 9.28
CA VAL A 130 1.64 3.14 8.65
C VAL A 130 2.07 1.99 7.72
N VAL A 131 1.48 0.82 7.95
CA VAL A 131 1.68 -0.41 7.17
C VAL A 131 0.74 -0.49 5.96
N GLY A 132 0.89 -1.52 5.12
CA GLY A 132 0.06 -1.73 3.94
C GLY A 132 0.73 -1.33 2.62
N HIS A 133 0.69 -2.24 1.66
CA HIS A 133 1.41 -2.10 0.39
C HIS A 133 0.68 -2.73 -0.81
N GLU A 134 -0.58 -3.11 -0.63
CA GLU A 134 -1.44 -3.70 -1.65
C GLU A 134 -2.60 -2.74 -1.96
N ILE A 135 -2.33 -1.54 -2.49
CA ILE A 135 -3.34 -0.48 -2.60
C ILE A 135 -4.03 -0.42 -3.96
N THR A 136 -5.33 -0.13 -3.91
CA THR A 136 -6.09 0.40 -5.04
C THR A 136 -6.87 1.64 -4.63
N GLY A 137 -7.16 2.52 -5.59
CA GLY A 137 -7.85 3.75 -5.29
C GLY A 137 -8.08 4.66 -6.49
N GLU A 138 -8.37 5.92 -6.18
CA GLU A 138 -8.58 6.98 -7.16
C GLU A 138 -7.56 8.09 -6.97
N VAL A 139 -7.00 8.58 -8.08
CA VAL A 139 -6.14 9.77 -8.09
C VAL A 139 -6.98 10.99 -7.71
N VAL A 140 -6.60 11.70 -6.64
CA VAL A 140 -7.34 12.88 -6.15
C VAL A 140 -6.52 14.17 -6.18
N GLU A 141 -5.19 14.08 -6.23
CA GLU A 141 -4.31 15.24 -6.45
C GLU A 141 -3.00 14.77 -7.09
N LEU A 142 -2.47 15.51 -8.07
CA LEU A 142 -1.10 15.32 -8.56
C LEU A 142 -0.21 16.43 -7.99
N GLY A 143 1.04 16.10 -7.69
CA GLY A 143 2.00 17.05 -7.19
C GLY A 143 2.26 18.22 -8.14
N PRO A 144 2.78 19.34 -7.63
CA PRO A 144 3.16 20.47 -8.46
C PRO A 144 4.23 20.07 -9.48
N LEU A 145 4.22 20.70 -10.66
CA LEU A 145 5.18 20.43 -11.74
C LEU A 145 5.17 18.97 -12.25
N THR A 146 4.05 18.25 -12.08
CA THR A 146 3.88 16.93 -12.70
C THR A 146 3.87 17.08 -14.23
N ASP A 147 4.62 16.25 -14.93
CA ASP A 147 4.72 16.28 -16.39
C ASP A 147 3.34 16.10 -17.05
N HIS A 148 3.09 16.83 -18.14
CA HIS A 148 1.79 16.83 -18.83
C HIS A 148 1.36 15.43 -19.29
N LYS A 149 2.30 14.57 -19.72
CA LYS A 149 1.99 13.19 -20.13
C LYS A 149 1.53 12.33 -18.95
N LEU A 150 2.05 12.61 -17.75
CA LEU A 150 1.63 11.92 -16.53
C LEU A 150 0.26 12.41 -16.07
N ILE A 151 -0.05 13.69 -16.25
CA ILE A 151 -1.40 14.24 -16.02
C ILE A 151 -2.41 13.60 -16.98
N GLU A 152 -2.07 13.46 -18.27
CA GLU A 152 -2.91 12.78 -19.26
C GLU A 152 -3.07 11.28 -18.97
N ARG A 153 -2.01 10.63 -18.46
CA ARG A 153 -2.05 9.21 -18.11
C ARG A 153 -2.87 8.94 -16.85
N TYR A 154 -2.85 9.87 -15.89
CA TYR A 154 -3.51 9.77 -14.59
C TYR A 154 -4.31 11.04 -14.26
N PRO A 155 -5.35 11.38 -15.05
CA PRO A 155 -6.23 12.49 -14.70
C PRO A 155 -6.88 12.26 -13.33
N ILE A 156 -7.27 13.33 -12.64
CA ILE A 156 -8.04 13.24 -11.40
C ILE A 156 -9.28 12.35 -11.62
N GLY A 157 -9.50 11.40 -10.70
CA GLY A 157 -10.53 10.37 -10.80
C GLY A 157 -10.06 9.05 -11.42
N SER A 158 -8.82 8.99 -11.95
CA SER A 158 -8.26 7.74 -12.49
C SER A 158 -8.24 6.65 -11.44
N ARG A 159 -8.78 5.49 -11.81
CA ARG A 159 -8.70 4.27 -11.01
C ARG A 159 -7.29 3.70 -11.14
N VAL A 160 -6.65 3.40 -10.03
CA VAL A 160 -5.24 2.95 -10.02
C VAL A 160 -5.02 1.79 -9.07
N VAL A 161 -4.00 1.01 -9.39
CA VAL A 161 -3.36 0.03 -8.51
C VAL A 161 -1.89 0.42 -8.31
N GLY A 162 -1.39 0.28 -7.08
CA GLY A 162 0.00 0.60 -6.74
C GLY A 162 0.89 -0.65 -6.72
N ALA A 163 2.08 -0.56 -7.27
CA ALA A 163 3.13 -1.58 -7.12
C ALA A 163 3.94 -1.32 -5.85
N PHE A 164 4.10 -2.34 -4.99
CA PHE A 164 4.70 -2.16 -3.65
C PHE A 164 6.14 -1.63 -3.66
N ILE A 165 6.89 -1.89 -4.74
CA ILE A 165 8.28 -1.45 -4.95
C ILE A 165 8.35 0.03 -5.35
N MET A 166 7.20 0.66 -5.66
CA MET A 166 7.05 2.08 -5.96
C MET A 166 8.12 2.67 -6.89
N PRO A 167 8.46 2.04 -8.03
CA PRO A 167 9.67 2.37 -8.79
C PRO A 167 9.80 3.86 -9.13
N CYS A 168 11.03 4.39 -9.08
CA CYS A 168 11.29 5.82 -9.32
C CYS A 168 11.26 6.22 -10.79
N GLY A 169 11.33 5.25 -11.70
CA GLY A 169 11.26 5.47 -13.14
C GLY A 169 12.53 6.04 -13.78
N ASN A 170 13.58 6.37 -13.01
CA ASN A 170 14.77 7.05 -13.53
C ASN A 170 16.12 6.41 -13.17
N CYS A 171 16.22 5.59 -12.12
CA CYS A 171 17.49 4.96 -11.72
C CYS A 171 18.00 3.96 -12.78
N SER A 172 19.25 3.52 -12.64
CA SER A 172 19.91 2.60 -13.61
C SER A 172 19.11 1.30 -13.83
N TYR A 173 18.46 0.78 -12.79
CA TYR A 173 17.61 -0.41 -12.89
C TYR A 173 16.26 -0.11 -13.54
N CYS A 174 15.56 0.95 -13.08
CA CYS A 174 14.29 1.37 -13.67
C CYS A 174 14.42 1.67 -15.18
N SER A 175 15.47 2.39 -15.59
CA SER A 175 15.71 2.73 -17.00
C SER A 175 16.01 1.52 -17.90
N LYS A 176 16.38 0.37 -17.32
CA LYS A 176 16.59 -0.91 -18.02
C LYS A 176 15.39 -1.85 -17.95
N GLY A 177 14.30 -1.43 -17.32
CA GLY A 177 13.12 -2.26 -17.10
C GLY A 177 13.25 -3.26 -15.95
N HIS A 178 14.20 -3.04 -15.04
CA HIS A 178 14.37 -3.79 -13.79
C HIS A 178 13.83 -2.97 -12.62
N ASP A 179 12.58 -2.53 -12.72
CA ASP A 179 11.93 -1.66 -11.74
C ASP A 179 11.71 -2.37 -10.38
N ASP A 180 11.76 -3.70 -10.35
CA ASP A 180 11.84 -4.54 -9.16
C ASP A 180 13.11 -4.33 -8.32
N LEU A 181 14.17 -3.78 -8.92
CA LEU A 181 15.46 -3.46 -8.30
C LEU A 181 15.67 -1.95 -8.11
N CYS A 182 14.58 -1.18 -7.99
CA CYS A 182 14.62 0.27 -7.84
C CYS A 182 15.53 0.75 -6.68
N GLU A 183 16.61 1.46 -7.01
CA GLU A 183 17.58 1.97 -6.03
C GLU A 183 16.94 2.90 -5.00
N ASP A 184 16.13 3.86 -5.45
CA ASP A 184 15.52 4.86 -4.55
C ASP A 184 14.52 4.22 -3.59
N PHE A 185 13.75 3.22 -4.05
CA PHE A 185 12.87 2.47 -3.18
C PHE A 185 13.63 1.81 -2.03
N PHE A 186 14.72 1.11 -2.35
CA PHE A 186 15.50 0.43 -1.33
C PHE A 186 16.27 1.40 -0.42
N ALA A 187 16.79 2.50 -0.96
CA ALA A 187 17.58 3.48 -0.21
C ALA A 187 16.76 4.39 0.71
N TYR A 188 15.51 4.69 0.35
CA TYR A 188 14.64 5.61 1.08
C TYR A 188 13.48 4.89 1.74
N ASN A 189 12.58 4.32 0.96
CA ASN A 189 11.35 3.79 1.54
C ASN A 189 11.59 2.52 2.35
N ARG A 190 12.27 1.52 1.76
CA ARG A 190 12.51 0.26 2.45
C ARG A 190 13.46 0.40 3.64
N ALA A 191 14.48 1.24 3.52
CA ALA A 191 15.49 1.43 4.57
C ALA A 191 15.09 2.45 5.64
N LYS A 192 14.35 3.51 5.27
CA LYS A 192 14.12 4.68 6.14
C LYS A 192 12.64 5.00 6.36
N GLY A 193 11.73 4.39 5.58
CA GLY A 193 10.29 4.64 5.68
C GLY A 193 9.86 6.03 5.22
N THR A 194 10.53 6.56 4.18
CA THR A 194 10.26 7.89 3.61
C THR A 194 10.09 7.81 2.09
N LEU A 195 9.68 8.91 1.45
CA LEU A 195 9.75 9.07 0.00
C LEU A 195 11.16 9.54 -0.43
N TYR A 196 11.34 9.76 -1.73
CA TYR A 196 12.67 9.89 -2.34
C TYR A 196 13.36 11.23 -2.07
N ASP A 197 12.64 12.18 -1.45
CA ASP A 197 13.23 13.38 -0.87
C ASP A 197 13.71 13.19 0.58
N GLY A 198 13.57 11.98 1.13
CA GLY A 198 13.96 11.67 2.50
C GLY A 198 12.92 12.03 3.56
N GLU A 199 11.74 12.52 3.17
CA GLU A 199 10.68 12.89 4.10
C GLU A 199 9.49 11.94 4.03
N THR A 200 8.74 11.83 5.13
CA THR A 200 7.41 11.23 5.11
C THR A 200 6.38 12.21 4.55
N ARG A 201 5.18 11.71 4.24
CA ARG A 201 3.98 12.53 3.99
C ARG A 201 2.96 12.41 5.10
N LEU A 202 3.20 11.54 6.08
CA LEU A 202 2.28 11.21 7.15
C LEU A 202 2.67 11.98 8.42
N PHE A 203 1.84 12.95 8.78
CA PHE A 203 1.97 13.75 9.99
C PHE A 203 0.69 13.63 10.81
N LEU A 204 0.83 13.26 12.09
CA LEU A 204 -0.29 13.17 13.01
C LEU A 204 -1.01 14.51 13.09
N ARG A 205 -2.34 14.47 13.17
CA ARG A 205 -3.20 15.65 13.31
C ARG A 205 -2.73 16.53 14.47
N ASP A 206 -2.52 15.91 15.62
CA ASP A 206 -2.13 16.60 16.85
C ASP A 206 -0.61 16.74 16.94
N GLY A 207 -0.13 17.97 16.75
CA GLY A 207 1.28 18.33 16.90
C GLY A 207 2.18 17.98 15.71
N GLY A 208 1.64 17.44 14.62
CA GLY A 208 2.38 17.26 13.36
C GLY A 208 3.57 16.31 13.47
N LYS A 209 3.54 15.36 14.41
CA LYS A 209 4.65 14.40 14.57
C LYS A 209 4.72 13.49 13.33
N PRO A 210 5.93 13.27 12.76
CA PRO A 210 6.09 12.42 11.59
C PRO A 210 5.87 10.94 11.95
N VAL A 211 5.29 10.20 11.01
CA VAL A 211 5.12 8.74 11.06
C VAL A 211 5.70 8.16 9.78
N PHE A 212 6.43 7.06 9.87
CA PHE A 212 7.09 6.44 8.72
C PHE A 212 6.08 5.72 7.81
N MET A 213 6.47 5.53 6.55
CA MET A 213 5.68 4.88 5.52
C MET A 213 6.30 3.52 5.20
N TYR A 214 5.64 2.42 5.57
CA TYR A 214 6.06 1.10 5.10
C TYR A 214 5.50 0.89 3.69
N SER A 215 6.38 0.89 2.68
CA SER A 215 5.95 1.00 1.27
C SER A 215 5.04 2.23 1.12
N MET A 216 3.84 2.04 0.59
CA MET A 216 2.85 3.09 0.34
C MET A 216 2.19 3.63 1.62
N GLY A 217 2.29 2.93 2.76
CA GLY A 217 1.49 3.27 3.95
C GLY A 217 -0.01 3.12 3.67
N GLY A 218 -0.36 2.03 2.99
CA GLY A 218 -1.65 1.82 2.34
C GLY A 218 -2.84 1.56 3.26
N LEU A 219 -2.61 1.20 4.53
CA LEU A 219 -3.67 1.13 5.54
C LEU A 219 -4.03 2.54 6.06
N ALA A 220 -4.28 3.45 5.13
CA ALA A 220 -4.70 4.83 5.32
C ALA A 220 -5.80 5.17 4.31
N GLU A 221 -6.71 6.09 4.66
CA GLU A 221 -7.76 6.57 3.74
C GLU A 221 -7.18 7.28 2.50
N TYR A 222 -5.98 7.88 2.64
CA TYR A 222 -5.22 8.44 1.55
C TYR A 222 -3.73 8.12 1.70
N CYS A 223 -3.05 7.91 0.57
CA CYS A 223 -1.60 7.75 0.54
C CYS A 223 -0.99 8.58 -0.58
N VAL A 224 0.25 9.04 -0.36
CA VAL A 224 1.06 9.71 -1.38
C VAL A 224 2.14 8.77 -1.84
N VAL A 225 2.27 8.60 -3.15
CA VAL A 225 3.25 7.70 -3.76
C VAL A 225 3.90 8.36 -4.98
N PRO A 226 5.10 7.90 -5.41
CA PRO A 226 5.65 8.29 -6.69
C PRO A 226 4.66 7.95 -7.82
N VAL A 227 4.47 8.84 -8.79
CA VAL A 227 3.55 8.61 -9.92
C VAL A 227 3.87 7.33 -10.71
N HIS A 228 5.14 6.98 -10.80
CA HIS A 228 5.64 5.77 -11.47
C HIS A 228 5.30 4.47 -10.72
N ALA A 229 4.84 4.55 -9.46
CA ALA A 229 4.33 3.41 -8.72
C ALA A 229 2.95 2.93 -9.19
N LEU A 230 2.28 3.68 -10.06
CA LEU A 230 0.87 3.47 -10.38
C LEU A 230 0.66 2.86 -11.75
N THR A 231 -0.37 2.03 -11.84
CA THR A 231 -0.92 1.54 -13.11
C THR A 231 -2.42 1.79 -13.14
N ASN A 232 -2.95 2.21 -14.30
CA ASN A 232 -4.38 2.39 -14.48
C ASN A 232 -5.11 1.07 -14.29
N LEU A 233 -6.14 1.09 -13.45
CA LEU A 233 -7.00 -0.05 -13.18
C LEU A 233 -8.22 0.00 -14.11
N PRO A 234 -8.42 -0.98 -15.01
CA PRO A 234 -9.58 -1.03 -15.88
C PRO A 234 -10.90 -1.00 -15.11
N GLU A 235 -11.93 -0.40 -15.70
CA GLU A 235 -13.22 -0.27 -15.02
C GLU A 235 -13.87 -1.62 -14.66
N SER A 236 -13.61 -2.64 -15.47
CA SER A 236 -14.09 -4.00 -15.30
C SER A 236 -13.53 -4.73 -14.08
N LEU A 237 -12.44 -4.23 -13.48
CA LEU A 237 -11.81 -4.84 -12.31
C LEU A 237 -12.23 -4.08 -11.05
N PRO A 238 -12.88 -4.71 -10.06
CA PRO A 238 -13.25 -4.01 -8.83
C PRO A 238 -12.02 -3.74 -7.94
N TYR A 239 -12.09 -2.69 -7.12
CA TYR A 239 -10.96 -2.23 -6.31
C TYR A 239 -10.44 -3.30 -5.34
N THR A 240 -11.35 -3.97 -4.64
CA THR A 240 -11.06 -4.94 -3.59
C THR A 240 -10.23 -6.11 -4.10
N GLU A 241 -10.67 -6.75 -5.17
CA GLU A 241 -10.02 -7.91 -5.78
C GLU A 241 -8.71 -7.51 -6.46
N SER A 242 -8.59 -6.26 -6.88
CA SER A 242 -7.41 -5.74 -7.57
C SER A 242 -6.30 -5.29 -6.60
N ALA A 243 -6.61 -5.11 -5.32
CA ALA A 243 -5.64 -4.68 -4.29
C ALA A 243 -4.39 -5.56 -4.25
N ILE A 244 -4.57 -6.88 -4.37
CA ILE A 244 -3.51 -7.89 -4.33
C ILE A 244 -2.64 -7.92 -5.60
N LEU A 245 -3.04 -7.24 -6.68
CA LEU A 245 -2.25 -7.23 -7.92
C LEU A 245 -0.86 -6.66 -7.66
N GLY A 246 -0.80 -5.57 -6.89
CA GLY A 246 0.41 -4.83 -6.56
C GLY A 246 1.47 -5.59 -5.75
N CYS A 247 1.13 -6.76 -5.20
CA CYS A 247 2.07 -7.62 -4.49
C CYS A 247 1.85 -9.10 -4.82
N ALA A 248 0.84 -9.74 -4.23
CA ALA A 248 0.74 -11.20 -4.28
C ALA A 248 0.69 -11.78 -5.70
N VAL A 249 -0.12 -11.22 -6.59
CA VAL A 249 -0.31 -11.74 -7.95
C VAL A 249 0.94 -11.51 -8.81
N PHE A 250 1.50 -10.30 -8.83
CA PHE A 250 2.72 -10.05 -9.60
C PHE A 250 3.94 -10.78 -9.04
N THR A 251 3.98 -11.03 -7.73
CA THR A 251 5.03 -11.87 -7.12
C THR A 251 4.92 -13.32 -7.62
N ALA A 252 3.71 -13.90 -7.60
CA ALA A 252 3.47 -15.26 -8.10
C ALA A 252 3.78 -15.37 -9.60
N TYR A 253 3.28 -14.40 -10.39
CA TYR A 253 3.54 -14.35 -11.83
C TYR A 253 5.04 -14.22 -12.12
N GLY A 254 5.75 -13.29 -11.45
CA GLY A 254 7.19 -13.11 -11.65
C GLY A 254 8.00 -14.35 -11.26
N ALA A 255 7.62 -15.04 -10.18
CA ALA A 255 8.24 -16.30 -9.79
C ALA A 255 8.11 -17.37 -10.90
N MET A 256 6.94 -17.50 -11.52
CA MET A 256 6.70 -18.49 -12.58
C MET A 256 7.31 -18.07 -13.92
N ALA A 257 7.05 -16.84 -14.38
CA ALA A 257 7.38 -16.38 -15.71
C ALA A 257 8.83 -15.93 -15.87
N HIS A 258 9.46 -15.44 -14.79
CA HIS A 258 10.79 -14.84 -14.86
C HIS A 258 11.85 -15.59 -14.05
N ALA A 259 11.52 -16.07 -12.85
CA ALA A 259 12.51 -16.77 -12.02
C ALA A 259 12.61 -18.26 -12.36
N ALA A 260 11.47 -18.95 -12.49
CA ALA A 260 11.42 -20.37 -12.83
C ALA A 260 11.30 -20.63 -14.34
N GLU A 261 10.91 -19.61 -15.12
CA GLU A 261 10.69 -19.69 -16.57
C GLU A 261 9.83 -20.90 -17.01
N VAL A 262 8.75 -21.15 -16.26
CA VAL A 262 7.88 -22.33 -16.45
C VAL A 262 7.33 -22.39 -17.88
N ARG A 263 7.38 -23.57 -18.48
CA ARG A 263 6.90 -23.84 -19.85
C ARG A 263 5.74 -24.83 -19.87
N PRO A 264 4.92 -24.82 -20.93
CA PRO A 264 3.91 -25.86 -21.13
C PRO A 264 4.52 -27.26 -21.08
N GLY A 265 3.98 -28.12 -20.23
CA GLY A 265 4.45 -29.49 -20.01
C GLY A 265 5.36 -29.67 -18.80
N ASP A 266 5.83 -28.59 -18.16
CA ASP A 266 6.60 -28.69 -16.93
C ASP A 266 5.74 -29.18 -15.76
N SER A 267 6.36 -29.97 -14.88
CA SER A 267 5.76 -30.35 -13.60
C SER A 267 6.17 -29.36 -12.52
N VAL A 268 5.19 -28.72 -11.88
CA VAL A 268 5.41 -27.68 -10.86
C VAL A 268 4.95 -28.18 -9.50
N ALA A 269 5.74 -27.91 -8.46
CA ALA A 269 5.35 -28.11 -7.07
C ALA A 269 5.31 -26.75 -6.35
N VAL A 270 4.17 -26.40 -5.78
CA VAL A 270 4.00 -25.18 -4.97
C VAL A 270 4.04 -25.54 -3.49
N ILE A 271 5.02 -24.99 -2.77
CA ILE A 271 5.16 -25.19 -1.33
C ILE A 271 4.63 -23.95 -0.60
N GLY A 272 3.42 -24.08 -0.03
CA GLY A 272 2.72 -23.01 0.67
C GLY A 272 1.62 -22.37 -0.19
N VAL A 273 0.35 -22.68 0.11
CA VAL A 273 -0.84 -22.23 -0.65
C VAL A 273 -1.53 -21.02 0.00
N GLY A 274 -0.73 -20.02 0.37
CA GLY A 274 -1.22 -18.74 0.90
C GLY A 274 -1.59 -17.75 -0.21
N GLY A 275 -1.67 -16.46 0.11
CA GLY A 275 -2.07 -15.41 -0.83
C GLY A 275 -1.24 -15.34 -2.12
N VAL A 276 0.07 -15.61 -2.05
CA VAL A 276 0.96 -15.71 -3.23
C VAL A 276 0.83 -17.06 -3.92
N GLY A 277 1.04 -18.16 -3.18
CA GLY A 277 1.11 -19.50 -3.79
C GLY A 277 -0.22 -20.05 -4.33
N SER A 278 -1.35 -19.42 -4.02
CA SER A 278 -2.66 -19.78 -4.60
C SER A 278 -3.01 -19.01 -5.88
N ARG A 279 -2.16 -18.10 -6.34
CA ARG A 279 -2.43 -17.19 -7.48
C ARG A 279 -1.60 -17.54 -8.71
#